data_AF-A0AAW8I1H1-F1
#
_entry.id   AF-A0AAW8I1H1-F1
#
_cell.length_a   1.000
_cell.length_b   1.000
_cell.length_c   1.000
_cell.angle_alpha   90.00
_cell.angle_beta   90.00
_cell.angle_gamma   90.00
#
_symmetry.space_group_name_H-M   'P 1'
#
loop_
_entity.id
_entity.type
_entity.pdbx_description
1 polymer ?
#
loop_
_entity_poly.entity_id
_entity_poly.type
_entity_poly.pdbx_seq_one_letter_code
_entity_poly.pdbx_strand_id
1 'polypeptide(L)'
;MARLRRGTELLLSPQSPPATGGLIVLTGLRLLAGLIWLYNVVWKVPPDFGERGRRDLYHFTHLAVEHPVFTPFSWVIEHAVLPYFTAFGWGVLFAESALAVLLLTGTAVRLAALIGIGQSVAIGLSVAESPGEWPWAYAMLLGIHVVLLFTCSTRYAAVDAVRAAATGSAARTAAQRLLAGWGIVLGLIGLVAVWRGLGDDRPAYVGIRALEFSLGEYNLRGALALIAIALAMLAAAKRGWRTVALVAAVVAVAAAAAIYLQVGRTAVWLGGTNTTAAVFVCAAVVSLATEFRIGRVEGA
;
A
#
# COMPACT_ATOMS: atom_id res chain seq x y z
N MET A 1 -24.87 24.75 27.46
CA MET A 1 -23.48 24.92 27.93
C MET A 1 -22.67 23.62 28.13
N ALA A 2 -23.28 22.43 28.26
CA ALA A 2 -22.54 21.17 28.50
C ALA A 2 -21.83 20.53 27.27
N ARG A 3 -22.19 20.89 26.03
CA ARG A 3 -21.56 20.35 24.81
C ARG A 3 -20.26 21.05 24.41
N LEU A 4 -20.09 22.33 24.75
CA LEU A 4 -18.92 23.13 24.40
C LEU A 4 -17.69 22.82 25.28
N ARG A 5 -17.88 22.41 26.55
CA ARG A 5 -16.79 22.01 27.46
C ARG A 5 -15.96 20.84 26.94
N ARG A 6 -16.60 19.91 26.22
CA ARG A 6 -15.98 18.65 25.77
C ARG A 6 -14.89 18.86 24.71
N GLY A 7 -14.97 19.95 23.93
CA GLY A 7 -14.01 20.26 22.86
C GLY A 7 -12.72 20.89 23.37
N THR A 8 -12.82 21.90 24.24
CA THR A 8 -11.66 22.54 24.88
C THR A 8 -10.96 21.60 25.85
N GLU A 9 -11.71 20.75 26.55
CA GLU A 9 -11.14 19.66 27.35
C GLU A 9 -10.38 18.69 26.45
N LEU A 10 -10.89 18.27 25.29
CA LEU A 10 -10.12 17.38 24.40
C LEU A 10 -8.83 18.01 23.83
N LEU A 11 -8.87 19.32 23.51
CA LEU A 11 -7.75 20.05 22.89
C LEU A 11 -6.62 20.34 23.89
N LEU A 12 -6.95 20.54 25.16
CA LEU A 12 -6.00 20.95 26.19
C LEU A 12 -5.86 19.93 27.33
N SER A 13 -6.56 18.78 27.24
CA SER A 13 -6.49 17.75 28.27
C SER A 13 -5.12 17.08 28.24
N PRO A 14 -4.44 17.00 29.40
CA PRO A 14 -3.22 16.21 29.55
C PRO A 14 -3.51 14.70 29.58
N GLN A 15 -4.77 14.27 29.53
CA GLN A 15 -5.15 12.87 29.60
C GLN A 15 -4.99 12.17 28.25
N SER A 16 -4.49 10.93 28.30
CA SER A 16 -4.40 10.09 27.12
C SER A 16 -5.79 9.83 26.53
N PRO A 17 -5.94 9.91 25.19
CA PRO A 17 -7.20 9.52 24.55
C PRO A 17 -7.51 8.04 24.87
N PRO A 18 -8.78 7.62 24.77
CA PRO A 18 -9.16 6.23 24.99
C PRO A 18 -8.27 5.29 24.18
N ALA A 19 -7.83 4.17 24.78
CA ALA A 19 -6.87 3.25 24.15
C ALA A 19 -7.30 2.82 22.73
N THR A 20 -8.58 2.54 22.53
CA THR A 20 -9.14 2.22 21.20
C THR A 20 -9.01 3.38 20.21
N GLY A 21 -9.22 4.62 20.66
CA GLY A 21 -9.04 5.82 19.84
C GLY A 21 -7.59 5.98 19.38
N GLY A 22 -6.63 5.77 20.29
CA GLY A 22 -5.20 5.76 19.93
C GLY A 22 -4.85 4.71 18.87
N LEU A 23 -5.38 3.50 18.99
CA LEU A 23 -5.16 2.43 18.00
C LEU A 23 -5.76 2.75 16.63
N ILE A 24 -6.94 3.37 16.58
CA ILE A 24 -7.57 3.80 15.34
C ILE A 24 -6.73 4.87 14.65
N VAL A 25 -6.24 5.87 15.39
CA VAL A 25 -5.39 6.94 14.84
C VAL A 25 -4.08 6.37 14.29
N LEU A 26 -3.42 5.47 15.02
CA LEU A 26 -2.20 4.81 14.55
C LEU A 26 -2.46 3.92 13.32
N THR A 27 -3.62 3.27 13.26
CA THR A 27 -4.05 2.54 12.05
C THR A 27 -4.26 3.49 10.89
N GLY A 28 -4.90 4.64 11.13
CA GLY A 28 -5.08 5.70 10.13
C GLY A 28 -3.74 6.20 9.58
N LEU A 29 -2.78 6.50 10.46
CA LEU A 29 -1.43 6.90 10.07
C LEU A 29 -0.73 5.84 9.22
N ARG A 30 -0.85 4.56 9.60
CA ARG A 30 -0.30 3.43 8.84
C ARG A 30 -0.91 3.34 7.45
N LEU A 31 -2.23 3.49 7.34
CA LEU A 31 -2.93 3.46 6.05
C LEU A 31 -2.53 4.66 5.18
N LEU A 32 -2.44 5.86 5.75
CA LEU A 32 -1.98 7.06 5.05
C LEU A 32 -0.56 6.87 4.50
N ALA A 33 0.38 6.37 5.32
CA ALA A 33 1.73 6.03 4.87
C ALA A 33 1.71 5.02 3.73
N GLY A 34 0.91 3.96 3.85
CA GLY A 34 0.73 2.96 2.79
C GLY A 34 0.17 3.56 1.49
N LEU A 35 -0.76 4.51 1.57
CA LEU A 35 -1.33 5.20 0.41
C LEU A 35 -0.31 6.13 -0.26
N ILE A 36 0.54 6.81 0.50
CA ILE A 36 1.64 7.62 -0.04
C ILE A 36 2.58 6.74 -0.86
N TRP A 37 3.01 5.59 -0.31
CA TRP A 37 3.86 4.66 -1.05
C TRP A 37 3.16 4.03 -2.25
N LEU A 38 1.86 3.75 -2.12
CA LEU A 38 1.06 3.22 -3.22
C LEU A 38 1.00 4.21 -4.40
N TYR A 39 0.92 5.52 -4.13
CA TYR A 39 0.99 6.54 -5.15
C TYR A 39 2.39 6.71 -5.73
N ASN A 40 3.44 6.63 -4.89
CA ASN A 40 4.83 6.72 -5.36
C ASN A 40 5.13 5.70 -6.46
N VAL A 41 4.52 4.52 -6.43
CA VAL A 41 4.70 3.46 -7.41
C VAL A 41 4.10 3.78 -8.80
N VAL A 42 3.19 4.76 -8.92
CA VAL A 42 2.46 5.10 -10.17
C VAL A 42 3.40 5.46 -11.31
N TRP A 43 4.46 6.20 -11.03
CA TRP A 43 5.35 6.77 -12.04
C TRP A 43 6.66 5.97 -12.25
N LYS A 44 6.82 4.82 -11.57
CA LYS A 44 7.95 3.91 -11.77
C LYS A 44 7.62 2.89 -12.86
N VAL A 45 7.58 3.36 -14.10
CA VAL A 45 7.11 2.57 -15.24
C VAL A 45 8.26 1.79 -15.90
N PRO A 46 8.24 0.45 -15.89
CA PRO A 46 9.21 -0.37 -16.63
C PRO A 46 9.02 -0.26 -18.16
N PRO A 47 10.02 -0.68 -18.96
CA PRO A 47 11.24 -1.37 -18.55
C PRO A 47 12.44 -0.47 -18.23
N ASP A 48 12.47 0.78 -18.71
CA ASP A 48 13.65 1.66 -18.63
C ASP A 48 13.52 2.76 -17.55
N PHE A 49 12.37 2.85 -16.87
CA PHE A 49 12.14 3.76 -15.75
C PHE A 49 12.47 5.24 -16.06
N GLY A 50 12.28 5.64 -17.32
CA GLY A 50 12.52 6.99 -17.80
C GLY A 50 13.94 7.30 -18.29
N GLU A 51 14.83 6.30 -18.34
CA GLU A 51 16.23 6.47 -18.76
C GLU A 51 16.38 7.09 -20.16
N ARG A 52 15.68 6.56 -21.17
CA ARG A 52 15.79 7.08 -22.55
C ARG A 52 15.31 8.52 -22.70
N GLY A 53 14.39 8.94 -21.83
CA GLY A 53 13.77 10.27 -21.85
C GLY A 53 14.30 11.22 -20.79
N ARG A 54 15.29 10.81 -19.97
CA ARG A 54 15.75 11.52 -18.76
C ARG A 54 14.60 12.05 -17.89
N ARG A 55 13.61 11.19 -17.64
CA ARG A 55 12.38 11.53 -16.90
C ARG A 55 12.16 10.54 -15.75
N ASP A 56 11.07 10.72 -15.02
CA ASP A 56 10.60 9.79 -13.99
C ASP A 56 11.71 9.41 -12.99
N LEU A 57 11.88 8.12 -12.67
CA LEU A 57 12.85 7.67 -11.67
C LEU A 57 14.28 8.02 -12.05
N TYR A 58 14.60 7.97 -13.34
CA TYR A 58 15.94 8.30 -13.83
C TYR A 58 16.29 9.74 -13.53
N HIS A 59 15.36 10.67 -13.79
CA HIS A 59 15.55 12.09 -13.50
C HIS A 59 15.87 12.33 -12.02
N PHE A 60 15.01 11.84 -11.11
CA PHE A 60 15.20 12.05 -9.67
C PHE A 60 16.46 11.36 -9.13
N THR A 61 16.88 10.25 -9.74
CA THR A 61 18.13 9.59 -9.35
C THR A 61 19.34 10.43 -9.79
N HIS A 62 19.25 11.09 -10.94
CA HIS A 62 20.33 11.95 -11.46
C HIS A 62 20.49 13.25 -10.64
N LEU A 63 19.42 13.75 -10.03
CA LEU A 63 19.47 14.92 -9.13
C LEU A 63 20.42 14.70 -7.95
N ALA A 64 20.61 13.45 -7.49
CA ALA A 64 21.57 13.13 -6.43
C ALA A 64 23.02 13.46 -6.80
N VAL A 65 23.34 13.48 -8.10
CA VAL A 65 24.65 13.81 -8.65
C VAL A 65 24.74 15.28 -9.03
N GLU A 66 23.67 15.84 -9.60
CA GLU A 66 23.60 17.26 -10.01
C GLU A 66 23.56 18.22 -8.81
N HIS A 67 22.88 17.80 -7.73
CA HIS A 67 22.68 18.59 -6.51
C HIS A 67 23.07 17.74 -5.27
N PRO A 68 24.38 17.49 -5.06
CA PRO A 68 24.85 16.54 -4.06
C PRO A 68 24.62 17.07 -2.63
N VAL A 69 23.76 16.39 -1.86
CA VAL A 69 23.55 16.64 -0.43
C VAL A 69 24.72 16.09 0.40
N PHE A 70 25.20 14.89 0.04
CA PHE A 70 26.26 14.16 0.73
C PHE A 70 27.14 13.45 -0.29
N THR A 71 28.38 13.92 -0.48
CA THR A 71 29.28 13.46 -1.56
C THR A 71 29.46 11.94 -1.64
N PRO A 72 29.65 11.19 -0.53
CA PRO A 72 29.75 9.74 -0.61
C PRO A 72 28.49 9.07 -1.16
N PHE A 73 27.30 9.62 -0.88
CA PHE A 73 26.05 9.11 -1.46
C PHE A 73 26.01 9.36 -2.96
N SER A 74 26.30 10.58 -3.41
CA SER A 74 26.35 10.92 -4.83
C SER A 74 27.36 10.07 -5.60
N TRP A 75 28.52 9.79 -5.01
CA TRP A 75 29.52 8.89 -5.60
C TRP A 75 28.97 7.48 -5.81
N VAL A 76 28.25 6.92 -4.82
CA VAL A 76 27.59 5.61 -4.95
C VAL A 76 26.52 5.66 -6.03
N ILE A 77 25.72 6.74 -6.10
CA ILE A 77 24.72 6.88 -7.16
C ILE A 77 25.38 6.86 -8.53
N GLU A 78 26.41 7.68 -8.74
CA GLU A 78 27.12 7.80 -10.00
C GLU A 78 27.82 6.51 -10.45
N HIS A 79 28.46 5.79 -9.52
CA HIS A 79 29.35 4.67 -9.87
C HIS A 79 28.72 3.28 -9.68
N ALA A 80 27.69 3.15 -8.84
CA ALA A 80 27.07 1.87 -8.53
C ALA A 80 25.59 1.79 -8.93
N VAL A 81 24.86 2.92 -8.96
CA VAL A 81 23.43 2.93 -9.30
C VAL A 81 23.21 3.23 -10.78
N LEU A 82 23.68 4.37 -11.28
CA LEU A 82 23.45 4.80 -12.66
C LEU A 82 23.95 3.80 -13.71
N PRO A 83 25.10 3.12 -13.57
CA PRO A 83 25.56 2.12 -14.55
C PRO A 83 24.66 0.88 -14.63
N TYR A 84 23.89 0.60 -13.57
CA TYR A 84 22.99 -0.55 -13.47
C TYR A 84 21.54 -0.09 -13.23
N PHE A 85 21.17 1.06 -13.81
CA PHE A 85 19.96 1.78 -13.45
C PHE A 85 18.67 0.96 -13.61
N THR A 86 18.55 0.17 -14.67
CA THR A 86 17.36 -0.68 -14.87
C THR A 86 17.16 -1.66 -13.71
N ALA A 87 18.23 -2.28 -13.20
CA ALA A 87 18.15 -3.21 -12.07
C ALA A 87 17.76 -2.47 -10.78
N PHE A 88 18.33 -1.28 -10.57
CA PHE A 88 17.93 -0.39 -9.48
C PHE A 88 16.45 0.00 -9.55
N GLY A 89 15.95 0.36 -10.73
CA GLY A 89 14.55 0.74 -10.93
C GLY A 89 13.57 -0.38 -10.57
N TRP A 90 13.87 -1.63 -10.94
CA TRP A 90 13.10 -2.79 -10.49
C TRP A 90 13.18 -3.00 -8.98
N GLY A 91 14.36 -2.81 -8.40
CA GLY A 91 14.56 -2.88 -6.94
C GLY A 91 13.71 -1.87 -6.18
N VAL A 92 13.70 -0.61 -6.63
CA VAL A 92 12.86 0.46 -6.06
C VAL A 92 11.39 0.14 -6.24
N LEU A 93 10.95 -0.24 -7.45
CA LEU A 93 9.56 -0.58 -7.71
C LEU A 93 9.07 -1.71 -6.79
N PHE A 94 9.87 -2.76 -6.62
CA PHE A 94 9.54 -3.87 -5.73
C PHE A 94 9.50 -3.43 -4.26
N ALA A 95 10.51 -2.67 -3.81
CA ALA A 95 10.59 -2.18 -2.44
C ALA A 95 9.41 -1.26 -2.09
N GLU A 96 9.08 -0.29 -2.94
CA GLU A 96 7.95 0.62 -2.73
C GLU A 96 6.60 -0.10 -2.82
N SER A 97 6.45 -1.05 -3.75
CA SER A 97 5.23 -1.88 -3.84
C SER A 97 5.05 -2.74 -2.58
N ALA A 98 6.12 -3.39 -2.12
CA ALA A 98 6.10 -4.18 -0.90
C ALA A 98 5.77 -3.31 0.31
N LEU A 99 6.38 -2.12 0.41
CA LEU A 99 6.15 -1.17 1.47
C LEU A 99 4.67 -0.74 1.53
N ALA A 100 4.07 -0.38 0.39
CA ALA A 100 2.64 -0.06 0.29
C ALA A 100 1.78 -1.24 0.77
N VAL A 101 2.03 -2.46 0.29
CA VAL A 101 1.27 -3.67 0.66
C VAL A 101 1.37 -3.96 2.15
N LEU A 102 2.59 -3.95 2.71
CA LEU A 102 2.84 -4.26 4.12
C LEU A 102 2.14 -3.24 5.04
N LEU A 103 2.20 -1.96 4.70
CA LEU A 103 1.55 -0.89 5.48
C LEU A 103 0.02 -0.94 5.35
N LEU A 104 -0.54 -1.08 4.15
CA LEU A 104 -1.98 -1.11 3.96
C LEU A 104 -2.62 -2.31 4.66
N THR A 105 -2.03 -3.50 4.49
CA THR A 105 -2.54 -4.74 5.09
C THR A 105 -2.22 -4.87 6.58
N GLY A 106 -1.28 -4.07 7.09
CA GLY A 106 -0.79 -4.19 8.47
C GLY A 106 0.00 -5.49 8.68
N THR A 107 0.82 -5.87 7.70
CA THR A 107 1.68 -7.06 7.73
C THR A 107 3.13 -6.64 7.98
N ALA A 108 3.78 -7.19 8.99
CA ALA A 108 5.18 -6.92 9.31
C ALA A 108 5.54 -5.41 9.35
N VAL A 109 4.68 -4.59 9.97
CA VAL A 109 4.75 -3.12 9.87
C VAL A 109 6.07 -2.54 10.37
N ARG A 110 6.73 -3.18 11.34
CA ARG A 110 8.07 -2.75 11.80
C ARG A 110 9.14 -2.93 10.72
N LEU A 111 9.09 -4.03 9.98
CA LEU A 111 9.98 -4.24 8.83
C LEU A 111 9.67 -3.20 7.74
N ALA A 112 8.39 -2.98 7.45
CA ALA A 112 7.95 -1.94 6.53
C ALA A 112 8.46 -0.55 6.96
N ALA A 113 8.39 -0.23 8.26
CA ALA A 113 8.93 1.00 8.80
C ALA A 113 10.44 1.15 8.60
N LEU A 114 11.23 0.10 8.81
CA LEU A 114 12.68 0.12 8.55
C LEU A 114 12.99 0.34 7.07
N ILE A 115 12.27 -0.34 6.17
CA ILE A 115 12.42 -0.13 4.72
C ILE A 115 12.05 1.31 4.37
N GLY A 116 10.93 1.82 4.89
CA GLY A 116 10.46 3.18 4.64
C GLY A 116 11.41 4.25 5.18
N ILE A 117 12.07 4.01 6.32
CA ILE A 117 13.16 4.87 6.80
C ILE A 117 14.29 4.91 5.77
N GLY A 118 14.77 3.75 5.31
CA GLY A 118 15.83 3.67 4.31
C GLY A 118 15.46 4.37 2.99
N GLN A 119 14.26 4.13 2.48
CA GLN A 119 13.76 4.77 1.26
C GLN A 119 13.59 6.29 1.44
N SER A 120 13.05 6.75 2.58
CA SER A 120 12.87 8.19 2.85
C SER A 120 14.21 8.93 2.91
N VAL A 121 15.22 8.30 3.52
CA VAL A 121 16.59 8.85 3.55
C VAL A 121 17.20 8.87 2.15
N ALA A 122 17.09 7.79 1.37
CA ALA A 122 17.62 7.74 0.02
C ALA A 122 16.99 8.78 -0.91
N ILE A 123 15.65 8.93 -0.85
CA ILE A 123 14.93 9.96 -1.60
C ILE A 123 15.38 11.35 -1.15
N GLY A 124 15.40 11.61 0.17
CA GLY A 124 15.82 12.91 0.71
C GLY A 124 17.25 13.28 0.29
N LEU A 125 18.20 12.35 0.37
CA LEU A 125 19.57 12.58 -0.08
C LEU A 125 19.70 12.79 -1.60
N SER A 126 18.71 12.35 -2.39
CA SER A 126 18.72 12.51 -3.84
C SER A 126 18.23 13.89 -4.29
N VAL A 127 17.39 14.55 -3.50
CA VAL A 127 16.63 15.73 -3.99
C VAL A 127 16.59 16.91 -3.02
N ALA A 128 17.10 16.80 -1.78
CA ALA A 128 16.97 17.88 -0.79
C ALA A 128 17.65 19.21 -1.18
N GLU A 129 18.72 19.17 -1.97
CA GLU A 129 19.39 20.36 -2.49
C GLU A 129 18.93 20.71 -3.93
N SER A 130 17.96 19.99 -4.48
CA SER A 130 17.44 20.25 -5.81
C SER A 130 16.49 21.47 -5.81
N PRO A 131 16.58 22.37 -6.81
CA PRO A 131 15.65 23.49 -6.95
C PRO A 131 14.19 23.02 -7.05
N GLY A 132 13.30 23.69 -6.30
CA GLY A 132 11.85 23.43 -6.34
C GLY A 132 11.38 22.29 -5.44
N GLU A 133 12.30 21.54 -4.83
CA GLU A 133 11.96 20.47 -3.88
C GLU A 133 11.78 20.98 -2.46
N TRP A 134 11.00 20.26 -1.66
CA TRP A 134 10.73 20.61 -0.26
C TRP A 134 11.30 19.54 0.69
N PRO A 135 12.49 19.74 1.28
CA PRO A 135 13.18 18.71 2.07
C PRO A 135 12.38 18.17 3.27
N TRP A 136 11.52 19.01 3.85
CA TRP A 136 10.70 18.62 4.99
C TRP A 136 9.66 17.55 4.65
N ALA A 137 9.27 17.40 3.38
CA ALA A 137 8.41 16.30 2.96
C ALA A 137 9.04 14.94 3.28
N TYR A 138 10.34 14.77 3.03
CA TYR A 138 11.07 13.53 3.31
C TYR A 138 11.37 13.36 4.81
N ALA A 139 11.62 14.46 5.53
CA ALA A 139 11.75 14.41 6.99
C ALA A 139 10.43 13.99 7.66
N MET A 140 9.29 14.47 7.16
CA MET A 140 7.96 14.04 7.62
C MET A 140 7.72 12.57 7.28
N LEU A 141 8.04 12.14 6.06
CA LEU A 141 7.92 10.75 5.66
C LEU A 141 8.79 9.84 6.55
N LEU A 142 10.03 10.23 6.83
CA LEU A 142 10.91 9.57 7.78
C LEU A 142 10.28 9.50 9.19
N GLY A 143 9.78 10.63 9.69
CA GLY A 143 9.12 10.73 10.99
C GLY A 143 7.91 9.81 11.14
N ILE A 144 7.08 9.70 10.09
CA ILE A 144 5.94 8.77 10.06
C ILE A 144 6.43 7.32 10.27
N HIS A 145 7.49 6.91 9.57
CA HIS A 145 8.02 5.55 9.73
C HIS A 145 8.66 5.33 11.10
N VAL A 146 9.34 6.32 11.68
CA VAL A 146 9.84 6.26 13.06
C VAL A 146 8.68 6.02 14.04
N VAL A 147 7.57 6.76 13.90
CA VAL A 147 6.37 6.53 14.72
C VAL A 147 5.82 5.11 14.52
N LEU A 148 5.71 4.63 13.28
CA LEU A 148 5.20 3.29 13.00
C LEU A 148 6.12 2.17 13.52
N LEU A 149 7.43 2.40 13.58
CA LEU A 149 8.41 1.46 14.12
C LEU A 149 8.23 1.25 15.63
N PHE A 150 7.99 2.33 16.37
CA PHE A 150 7.97 2.33 17.84
C PHE A 150 6.58 2.27 18.47
N THR A 151 5.50 2.32 17.68
CA THR A 151 4.11 2.29 18.18
C THR A 151 3.36 1.01 17.82
N CYS A 152 2.22 0.79 18.47
CA CYS A 152 1.37 -0.39 18.29
C CYS A 152 0.33 -0.24 17.16
N SER A 153 0.75 0.22 15.98
CA SER A 153 -0.12 0.44 14.79
C SER A 153 -0.71 -0.83 14.17
N THR A 154 -0.32 -2.01 14.67
CA THR A 154 -0.71 -3.33 14.19
C THR A 154 -1.76 -4.03 15.04
N ARG A 155 -2.26 -3.42 16.12
CA ARG A 155 -3.26 -4.06 16.99
C ARG A 155 -4.69 -3.99 16.46
N TYR A 156 -4.93 -3.22 15.40
CA TYR A 156 -6.25 -3.02 14.81
C TYR A 156 -6.19 -3.06 13.27
N ALA A 157 -7.21 -3.68 12.66
CA ALA A 157 -7.36 -3.84 11.21
C ALA A 157 -6.05 -4.22 10.49
N ALA A 158 -5.36 -5.26 10.98
CA ALA A 158 -4.04 -5.67 10.54
C ALA A 158 -3.90 -7.19 10.47
N VAL A 159 -3.12 -7.68 9.52
CA VAL A 159 -2.70 -9.10 9.48
C VAL A 159 -1.91 -9.48 10.74
N ASP A 160 -1.04 -8.61 11.22
CA ASP A 160 -0.26 -8.86 12.43
C ASP A 160 -1.16 -9.03 13.68
N ALA A 161 -2.30 -8.33 13.77
CA ALA A 161 -3.29 -8.55 14.83
C ALA A 161 -3.89 -9.96 14.79
N VAL A 162 -4.17 -10.47 13.59
CA VAL A 162 -4.69 -11.83 13.39
C VAL A 162 -3.66 -12.88 13.85
N ARG A 163 -2.38 -12.64 13.54
CA ARG A 163 -1.26 -13.53 13.91
C ARG A 163 -0.97 -13.50 15.42
N ALA A 164 -1.10 -12.34 16.06
CA ALA A 164 -0.80 -12.14 17.47
C ALA A 164 -1.97 -12.45 18.43
N ALA A 165 -3.14 -12.84 17.91
CA ALA A 165 -4.31 -13.11 18.73
C ALA A 165 -4.09 -14.27 19.71
N ALA A 166 -4.37 -14.04 20.99
CA ALA A 166 -4.08 -14.97 22.08
C ALA A 166 -4.93 -16.25 22.08
N THR A 167 -6.13 -16.20 21.49
CA THR A 167 -7.06 -17.34 21.44
C THR A 167 -7.52 -17.60 20.01
N GLY A 168 -7.90 -18.85 19.73
CA GLY A 168 -8.45 -19.22 18.42
C GLY A 168 -9.73 -18.45 18.06
N SER A 169 -10.58 -18.14 19.04
CA SER A 169 -11.80 -17.34 18.84
C SER A 169 -11.51 -15.88 18.54
N ALA A 170 -10.53 -15.26 19.22
CA ALA A 170 -10.06 -13.91 18.93
C ALA A 170 -9.41 -13.83 17.54
N ALA A 171 -8.57 -14.82 17.20
CA ALA A 171 -7.93 -14.92 15.89
C ALA A 171 -8.97 -15.03 14.77
N ARG A 172 -9.98 -15.88 14.93
CA ARG A 172 -11.10 -16.02 13.98
C ARG A 172 -11.85 -14.72 13.80
N THR A 173 -12.24 -14.06 14.90
CA THR A 173 -13.00 -12.80 14.86
C THR A 173 -12.21 -11.69 14.17
N ALA A 174 -10.92 -11.56 14.50
CA ALA A 174 -10.04 -10.60 13.85
C ALA A 174 -9.89 -10.90 12.35
N ALA A 175 -9.71 -12.16 11.98
CA ALA A 175 -9.58 -12.61 10.60
C ALA A 175 -10.84 -12.32 9.78
N GLN A 176 -12.02 -12.65 10.31
CA GLN A 176 -13.31 -12.37 9.66
C GLN A 176 -13.53 -10.87 9.45
N ARG A 177 -13.24 -10.04 10.46
CA ARG A 177 -13.37 -8.58 10.35
C ARG A 177 -12.41 -7.99 9.33
N LEU A 178 -11.14 -8.43 9.35
CA LEU A 178 -10.14 -7.98 8.40
C LEU A 178 -10.51 -8.36 6.97
N LEU A 179 -10.90 -9.62 6.76
CA LEU A 179 -11.27 -10.14 5.45
C LEU A 179 -12.53 -9.46 4.91
N ALA A 180 -13.56 -9.24 5.76
CA ALA A 180 -14.76 -8.51 5.38
C ALA A 180 -14.46 -7.03 5.08
N GLY A 181 -13.64 -6.37 5.91
CA GLY A 181 -13.25 -4.97 5.70
C GLY A 181 -12.54 -4.77 4.37
N TRP A 182 -11.57 -5.62 4.05
CA TRP A 182 -10.91 -5.60 2.75
C TRP A 182 -11.86 -5.98 1.61
N GLY A 183 -12.73 -6.98 1.77
CA GLY A 183 -13.75 -7.31 0.78
C GLY A 183 -14.65 -6.12 0.43
N ILE A 184 -15.06 -5.32 1.43
CA ILE A 184 -15.83 -4.08 1.19
C ILE A 184 -15.00 -3.07 0.40
N VAL A 185 -13.76 -2.80 0.82
CA VAL A 185 -12.89 -1.82 0.15
C VAL A 185 -12.65 -2.19 -1.30
N LEU A 186 -12.28 -3.44 -1.58
CA LEU A 186 -12.02 -3.92 -2.93
C LEU A 186 -13.29 -3.91 -3.80
N GLY A 187 -14.44 -4.28 -3.22
CA GLY A 187 -15.73 -4.20 -3.89
C GLY A 187 -16.08 -2.77 -4.30
N LEU A 188 -15.86 -1.80 -3.41
CA LEU A 188 -16.08 -0.38 -3.72
C LEU A 188 -15.14 0.12 -4.82
N ILE A 189 -13.85 -0.22 -4.77
CA ILE A 189 -12.89 0.12 -5.83
C ILE A 189 -13.36 -0.45 -7.17
N GLY A 190 -13.75 -1.72 -7.20
CA GLY A 190 -14.21 -2.39 -8.41
C GLY A 190 -15.50 -1.79 -8.96
N LEU A 191 -16.47 -1.48 -8.11
CA LEU A 191 -17.73 -0.84 -8.52
C LEU A 191 -17.49 0.57 -9.08
N VAL A 192 -16.62 1.37 -8.44
CA VAL A 192 -16.24 2.69 -8.95
C VAL A 192 -15.52 2.58 -10.29
N ALA A 193 -14.64 1.59 -10.44
CA ALA A 193 -13.96 1.31 -11.71
C ALA A 193 -14.94 0.96 -12.83
N VAL A 194 -15.90 0.05 -12.57
CA VAL A 194 -16.95 -0.29 -13.54
C VAL A 194 -17.73 0.95 -13.91
N TRP A 195 -18.23 1.70 -12.92
CA TRP A 195 -19.04 2.89 -13.17
C TRP A 195 -18.32 3.95 -13.99
N ARG A 196 -17.04 4.23 -13.67
CA ARG A 196 -16.21 5.18 -14.41
C ARG A 196 -15.78 4.68 -15.80
N GLY A 197 -15.73 3.36 -16.01
CA GLY A 197 -15.38 2.75 -17.29
C GLY A 197 -16.57 2.49 -18.22
N LEU A 198 -17.81 2.82 -17.82
CA LEU A 198 -18.97 2.67 -18.69
C LEU A 198 -18.87 3.66 -19.86
N GLY A 199 -18.70 3.13 -21.07
CA GLY A 199 -18.68 3.94 -22.30
C GLY A 199 -17.30 4.50 -22.68
N ASP A 200 -16.23 4.10 -22.01
CA ASP A 200 -14.84 4.40 -22.39
C ASP A 200 -14.07 3.08 -22.59
N ASP A 201 -13.31 3.00 -23.67
CA ASP A 201 -12.44 1.85 -23.96
C ASP A 201 -11.14 1.88 -23.14
N ARG A 202 -10.86 2.99 -22.46
CA ARG A 202 -9.65 3.17 -21.63
C ARG A 202 -9.85 2.64 -20.21
N PRO A 203 -8.76 2.16 -19.57
CA PRO A 203 -8.80 1.79 -18.16
C PRO A 203 -9.31 2.94 -17.27
N ALA A 204 -10.28 2.63 -16.40
CA ALA A 204 -10.88 3.60 -15.51
C ALA A 204 -9.95 3.89 -14.32
N TYR A 205 -9.60 5.17 -14.13
CA TYR A 205 -8.82 5.61 -12.99
C TYR A 205 -9.69 5.69 -11.72
N VAL A 206 -9.28 4.98 -10.67
CA VAL A 206 -9.91 5.03 -9.35
C VAL A 206 -9.01 5.84 -8.43
N GLY A 207 -9.47 7.03 -8.06
CA GLY A 207 -8.68 7.99 -7.30
C GLY A 207 -9.08 9.43 -7.58
N ILE A 208 -8.24 10.36 -7.13
CA ILE A 208 -8.38 11.81 -7.30
C ILE A 208 -7.03 12.35 -7.78
N ARG A 209 -6.92 12.64 -9.08
CA ARG A 209 -5.67 13.11 -9.71
C ARG A 209 -5.17 14.41 -9.08
N ALA A 210 -6.07 15.34 -8.77
CA ALA A 210 -5.74 16.63 -8.15
C ALA A 210 -5.18 16.51 -6.72
N LEU A 211 -5.41 15.38 -6.05
CA LEU A 211 -4.87 15.07 -4.72
C LEU A 211 -3.73 14.06 -4.79
N GLU A 212 -3.24 13.72 -5.99
CA GLU A 212 -2.18 12.73 -6.15
C GLU A 212 -2.52 11.41 -5.44
N PHE A 213 -3.78 11.00 -5.56
CA PHE A 213 -4.31 9.82 -4.89
C PHE A 213 -4.80 8.82 -5.92
N SER A 214 -4.15 7.66 -6.01
CA SER A 214 -4.55 6.58 -6.91
C SER A 214 -4.70 5.25 -6.18
N LEU A 215 -5.79 4.56 -6.47
CA LEU A 215 -6.03 3.15 -6.13
C LEU A 215 -5.87 2.24 -7.36
N GLY A 216 -5.31 2.78 -8.44
CA GLY A 216 -5.02 2.06 -9.68
C GLY A 216 -5.93 2.46 -10.83
N GLU A 217 -5.59 1.91 -12.00
CA GLU A 217 -6.40 1.99 -13.21
C GLU A 217 -6.88 0.58 -13.57
N TYR A 218 -8.15 0.48 -13.95
CA TYR A 218 -8.82 -0.81 -14.13
C TYR A 218 -9.58 -0.81 -15.45
N ASN A 219 -9.19 -1.70 -16.36
CA ASN A 219 -10.09 -2.12 -17.44
C ASN A 219 -11.27 -2.94 -16.86
N LEU A 220 -12.32 -3.17 -17.66
CA LEU A 220 -13.52 -3.88 -17.21
C LEU A 220 -13.19 -5.26 -16.61
N ARG A 221 -12.27 -6.01 -17.22
CA ARG A 221 -11.84 -7.34 -16.74
C ARG A 221 -11.18 -7.26 -15.36
N GLY A 222 -10.31 -6.28 -15.15
CA GLY A 222 -9.65 -6.02 -13.88
C GLY A 222 -10.65 -5.63 -12.81
N ALA A 223 -11.62 -4.77 -13.13
CA ALA A 223 -12.67 -4.36 -12.21
C ALA A 223 -13.57 -5.54 -11.81
N LEU A 224 -13.98 -6.37 -12.76
CA LEU A 224 -14.79 -7.57 -12.49
C LEU A 224 -14.01 -8.63 -11.67
N ALA A 225 -12.73 -8.84 -11.97
CA ALA A 225 -11.87 -9.72 -11.17
C ALA A 225 -11.76 -9.23 -9.72
N LEU A 226 -11.62 -7.90 -9.52
CA LEU A 226 -11.56 -7.30 -8.19
C LEU A 226 -12.88 -7.50 -7.42
N ILE A 227 -14.03 -7.31 -8.09
CA ILE A 227 -15.36 -7.56 -7.50
C ILE A 227 -15.54 -9.04 -7.14
N ALA A 228 -15.12 -9.96 -8.02
CA ALA A 228 -15.22 -11.40 -7.75
C ALA A 228 -14.40 -11.81 -6.52
N ILE A 229 -13.17 -11.31 -6.40
CA ILE A 229 -12.32 -11.51 -5.21
C ILE A 229 -12.98 -10.91 -3.97
N ALA A 230 -13.51 -9.69 -4.06
CA ALA A 230 -14.21 -9.02 -2.97
C ALA A 230 -15.40 -9.84 -2.44
N LEU A 231 -16.24 -10.36 -3.35
CA LEU A 231 -17.37 -11.22 -3.00
C LEU A 231 -16.93 -12.54 -2.36
N ALA A 232 -15.86 -13.15 -2.88
CA ALA A 232 -15.28 -14.35 -2.30
C ALA A 232 -14.76 -14.10 -0.87
N MET A 233 -14.04 -12.99 -0.64
CA MET A 233 -13.57 -12.58 0.68
C MET A 233 -14.74 -12.36 1.66
N LEU A 234 -15.80 -11.69 1.23
CA LEU A 234 -17.00 -11.46 2.05
C LEU A 234 -17.73 -12.77 2.38
N ALA A 235 -17.86 -13.67 1.40
CA ALA A 235 -18.47 -14.98 1.60
C ALA A 235 -17.65 -15.83 2.59
N ALA A 236 -16.31 -15.88 2.42
CA ALA A 236 -15.41 -16.58 3.32
C ALA A 236 -15.46 -16.01 4.75
N ALA A 237 -15.46 -14.68 4.89
CA ALA A 237 -15.58 -14.01 6.19
C ALA A 237 -16.88 -14.38 6.91
N LYS A 238 -18.01 -14.37 6.19
CA LYS A 238 -19.34 -14.67 6.75
C LYS A 238 -19.54 -16.15 7.05
N ARG A 239 -19.10 -17.04 6.17
CA ARG A 239 -19.39 -18.49 6.23
C ARG A 239 -18.32 -19.32 6.91
N GLY A 240 -17.09 -18.80 7.07
CA GLY A 240 -15.98 -19.57 7.62
C GLY A 240 -15.25 -20.43 6.60
N TRP A 241 -15.45 -20.19 5.30
CA TRP A 241 -14.97 -21.06 4.22
C TRP A 241 -13.51 -20.78 3.86
N ARG A 242 -12.60 -21.61 4.41
CA ARG A 242 -11.15 -21.53 4.14
C ARG A 242 -10.82 -21.63 2.66
N THR A 243 -11.39 -22.63 1.98
CA THR A 243 -11.13 -22.88 0.55
C THR A 243 -11.48 -21.67 -0.32
N VAL A 244 -12.56 -20.94 -0.01
CA VAL A 244 -12.93 -19.74 -0.75
C VAL A 244 -11.95 -18.59 -0.51
N ALA A 245 -11.42 -18.44 0.72
CA ALA A 245 -10.36 -17.46 0.99
C ALA A 245 -9.06 -17.82 0.23
N LEU A 246 -8.69 -19.11 0.17
CA LEU A 246 -7.53 -19.57 -0.58
C LEU A 246 -7.70 -19.32 -2.09
N VAL A 247 -8.87 -19.63 -2.66
CA VAL A 247 -9.17 -19.33 -4.07
C VAL A 247 -9.08 -17.83 -4.34
N ALA A 248 -9.65 -16.99 -3.47
CA ALA A 248 -9.54 -15.54 -3.59
C ALA A 248 -8.08 -15.08 -3.59
N ALA A 249 -7.24 -15.66 -2.73
CA ALA A 249 -5.81 -15.39 -2.71
C ALA A 249 -5.10 -15.78 -4.01
N VAL A 250 -5.31 -17.01 -4.50
CA VAL A 250 -4.66 -17.52 -5.72
C VAL A 250 -5.05 -16.66 -6.93
N VAL A 251 -6.34 -16.34 -7.06
CA VAL A 251 -6.82 -15.47 -8.14
C VAL A 251 -6.21 -14.07 -8.04
N ALA A 252 -6.10 -13.52 -6.83
CA ALA A 252 -5.46 -12.22 -6.61
C ALA A 252 -3.97 -12.22 -6.97
N VAL A 253 -3.22 -13.28 -6.61
CA VAL A 253 -1.80 -13.44 -7.00
C VAL A 253 -1.67 -13.55 -8.52
N ALA A 254 -2.49 -14.37 -9.17
CA ALA A 254 -2.48 -14.52 -10.62
C ALA A 254 -2.78 -13.20 -11.33
N ALA A 255 -3.75 -12.44 -10.83
CA ALA A 255 -4.09 -11.11 -11.34
C ALA A 255 -2.92 -10.12 -11.20
N ALA A 256 -2.31 -10.05 -10.01
CA ALA A 256 -1.15 -9.17 -9.77
C ALA A 256 0.04 -9.55 -10.66
N ALA A 257 0.39 -10.83 -10.76
CA ALA A 257 1.47 -11.32 -11.60
C ALA A 257 1.20 -11.02 -13.09
N ALA A 258 -0.03 -11.26 -13.55
CA ALA A 258 -0.43 -10.91 -14.90
C ALA A 258 -0.26 -9.42 -15.18
N ILE A 259 -0.65 -8.54 -14.25
CA ILE A 259 -0.49 -7.09 -14.40
C ILE A 259 1.00 -6.74 -14.46
N TYR A 260 1.84 -7.19 -13.51
CA TYR A 260 3.27 -6.88 -13.51
C TYR A 260 3.99 -7.33 -14.79
N LEU A 261 3.61 -8.46 -15.39
CA LEU A 261 4.14 -8.92 -16.67
C LEU A 261 3.71 -8.05 -17.87
N GLN A 262 2.65 -7.28 -17.71
CA GLN A 262 2.04 -6.44 -18.76
C GLN A 262 2.31 -4.94 -18.57
N VAL A 263 2.79 -4.49 -17.39
CA VAL A 263 3.07 -3.06 -17.17
C VAL A 263 4.09 -2.57 -18.19
N GLY A 264 3.82 -1.40 -18.77
CA GLY A 264 4.65 -0.77 -19.80
C GLY A 264 4.37 -1.26 -21.23
N ARG A 265 3.47 -2.24 -21.41
CA ARG A 265 3.02 -2.69 -22.74
C ARG A 265 1.84 -1.87 -23.25
N THR A 266 1.71 -1.78 -24.57
CA THR A 266 0.61 -1.06 -25.25
C THR A 266 -0.73 -1.78 -25.18
N ALA A 267 -0.73 -3.12 -25.08
CA ALA A 267 -1.92 -3.94 -24.92
C ALA A 267 -1.94 -4.57 -23.53
N VAL A 268 -2.92 -4.17 -22.72
CA VAL A 268 -3.11 -4.66 -21.34
C VAL A 268 -4.40 -5.47 -21.27
N TRP A 269 -4.27 -6.77 -21.04
CA TRP A 269 -5.38 -7.72 -20.91
C TRP A 269 -6.12 -7.58 -19.57
N LEU A 270 -5.38 -7.33 -18.48
CA LEU A 270 -5.94 -7.18 -17.13
C LEU A 270 -5.28 -5.99 -16.42
N GLY A 271 -6.10 -5.08 -15.89
CA GLY A 271 -5.63 -3.98 -15.04
C GLY A 271 -5.22 -2.74 -15.81
N GLY A 272 -4.21 -2.02 -15.30
CA GLY A 272 -3.81 -0.72 -15.83
C GLY A 272 -2.49 -0.15 -15.31
N THR A 273 -2.08 -0.41 -14.05
CA THR A 273 -0.84 0.16 -13.48
C THR A 273 -0.19 -0.73 -12.40
N ASN A 274 1.04 -0.38 -11.99
CA ASN A 274 1.70 -0.96 -10.82
C ASN A 274 0.85 -0.86 -9.54
N THR A 275 0.15 0.26 -9.36
CA THR A 275 -0.78 0.49 -8.25
C THR A 275 -1.91 -0.53 -8.25
N THR A 276 -2.48 -0.82 -9.43
CA THR A 276 -3.48 -1.88 -9.58
C THR A 276 -2.93 -3.22 -9.12
N ALA A 277 -1.72 -3.59 -9.55
CA ALA A 277 -1.08 -4.83 -9.11
C ALA A 277 -0.92 -4.89 -7.59
N ALA A 278 -0.44 -3.82 -6.95
CA ALA A 278 -0.28 -3.74 -5.50
C ALA A 278 -1.60 -3.92 -4.73
N VAL A 279 -2.73 -3.42 -5.26
CA VAL A 279 -4.06 -3.65 -4.66
C VAL A 279 -4.45 -5.13 -4.71
N PHE A 280 -4.19 -5.83 -5.83
CA PHE A 280 -4.38 -7.28 -5.90
C PHE A 280 -3.44 -8.04 -4.95
N VAL A 281 -2.19 -7.61 -4.80
CA VAL A 281 -1.28 -8.20 -3.80
C VAL A 281 -1.82 -7.99 -2.37
N CYS A 282 -2.40 -6.83 -2.05
CA CYS A 282 -3.05 -6.63 -0.75
C CYS A 282 -4.18 -7.64 -0.51
N ALA A 283 -5.02 -7.88 -1.52
CA ALA A 283 -6.10 -8.87 -1.47
C ALA A 283 -5.57 -10.28 -1.22
N ALA A 284 -4.48 -10.65 -1.91
CA ALA A 284 -3.80 -11.92 -1.73
C ALA A 284 -3.25 -12.10 -0.30
N VAL A 285 -2.49 -11.12 0.19
CA VAL A 285 -1.87 -11.15 1.53
C VAL A 285 -2.93 -11.30 2.62
N VAL A 286 -4.01 -10.52 2.55
CA VAL A 286 -5.10 -10.59 3.55
C VAL A 286 -5.82 -11.93 3.48
N SER A 287 -6.12 -12.42 2.29
CA SER A 287 -6.83 -13.70 2.11
C SER A 287 -6.01 -14.88 2.62
N LEU A 288 -4.71 -14.96 2.26
CA LEU A 288 -3.80 -16.01 2.76
C LEU A 288 -3.62 -15.95 4.28
N ALA A 289 -3.42 -14.75 4.83
CA ALA A 289 -3.17 -14.60 6.25
C ALA A 289 -4.38 -14.97 7.12
N THR A 290 -5.59 -14.86 6.57
CA THR A 290 -6.84 -15.10 7.30
C THR A 290 -7.39 -16.51 7.13
N GLU A 291 -7.09 -17.19 6.02
CA GLU A 291 -7.54 -18.57 5.71
C GLU A 291 -7.35 -19.53 6.90
N PHE A 292 -6.12 -19.61 7.42
CA PHE A 292 -5.77 -20.54 8.50
C PHE A 292 -6.59 -20.31 9.78
N ARG A 293 -7.08 -19.09 10.00
CA ARG A 293 -7.77 -18.66 11.23
C ARG A 293 -9.29 -18.65 11.14
N ILE A 294 -9.88 -18.71 9.94
CA ILE A 294 -11.32 -18.56 9.73
C ILE A 294 -12.12 -19.88 9.89
N GLY A 295 -11.48 -21.04 9.80
CA GLY A 295 -12.18 -22.34 9.85
C GLY A 295 -12.98 -22.56 11.13
N ARG A 296 -14.17 -23.17 10.96
CA ARG A 296 -14.94 -23.72 12.07
C ARG A 296 -14.15 -24.83 12.74
N VAL A 297 -14.14 -24.85 14.06
CA VAL A 297 -13.80 -26.07 14.80
C VAL A 297 -15.04 -26.94 14.64
N GLU A 298 -14.92 -28.08 13.95
CA GLU A 298 -15.94 -29.12 14.04
C GLU A 298 -15.92 -29.63 15.49
N GLY A 299 -17.05 -29.52 16.20
CA GLY A 299 -17.22 -30.04 17.57
C GLY A 299 -17.25 -29.01 18.70
N ALA A 300 -18.13 -28.01 18.62
CA ALA A 300 -18.61 -27.27 19.79
C ALA A 300 -20.14 -27.27 19.78
#